data_AF-X0YZE4-F1
#
_entry.id   AF-X0YZE4-F1
#
_cell.length_a   1.000
_cell.length_b   1.000
_cell.length_c   1.000
_cell.angle_alpha   90.00
_cell.angle_beta   90.00
_cell.angle_gamma   90.00
#
_symmetry.space_group_name_H-M   'P 1'
#
loop_
_entity.id
_entity.type
_entity.pdbx_description
1 polymer ?
#
loop_
_entity_poly.entity_id
_entity_poly.type
_entity_poly.pdbx_seq_one_letter_code
_entity_poly.pdbx_strand_id
1 'polypeptide(L)'
;FAKQNNIPVGPGKGSSAGSLVSYLLNITEVDPLKYQLFFERFLNPERIDLPDIDIDFGQLGREKVISYIFKKFGNNRVTHVSTTSTYAARSAIRDTGRALGFLPREINKIAQLMPIFSSPGVIKASLKKLPELQKLPQDQEPLKSLFSFAQTIEGKPRHLSVHASSMIISDRPLSEVAPLEITNRREIVSQYEKESIKDLGLLKMDILGSRSLTVIKKTLEMLEEENININLGKIPLDDKATFSALQKGKTLG
;
A
#
# COMPACT_ATOMS: atom_id res chain seq x y z
N PHE A 1 -1.98 -20.22 -11.31
CA PHE A 1 -1.88 -19.16 -12.34
C PHE A 1 -0.55 -18.43 -12.33
N ALA A 2 -0.26 -17.55 -11.35
CA ALA A 2 0.94 -16.71 -11.37
C ALA A 2 2.25 -17.51 -11.52
N LYS A 3 2.48 -18.50 -10.65
CA LYS A 3 3.63 -19.42 -10.72
C LYS A 3 3.76 -20.12 -12.09
N GLN A 4 2.64 -20.62 -12.64
CA GLN A 4 2.60 -21.26 -13.96
C GLN A 4 2.88 -20.31 -15.14
N ASN A 5 2.67 -19.00 -14.95
CA ASN A 5 2.91 -17.98 -15.96
C ASN A 5 4.24 -17.23 -15.73
N ASN A 6 5.15 -17.84 -14.96
CA ASN A 6 6.45 -17.26 -14.61
C ASN A 6 6.35 -15.84 -14.01
N ILE A 7 5.32 -15.61 -13.18
CA ILE A 7 5.16 -14.39 -12.39
C ILE A 7 5.65 -14.71 -10.97
N PRO A 8 6.72 -14.04 -10.49
CA PRO A 8 7.21 -14.24 -9.13
C PRO A 8 6.12 -13.98 -8.10
N VAL A 9 6.03 -14.85 -7.09
CA VAL A 9 5.11 -14.73 -5.95
C VAL A 9 5.97 -14.69 -4.68
N GLY A 10 5.61 -13.83 -3.74
CA GLY A 10 6.30 -13.74 -2.46
C GLY A 10 6.11 -15.02 -1.63
N PRO A 11 7.04 -15.31 -0.70
CA PRO A 11 7.00 -16.53 0.10
C PRO A 11 5.87 -16.55 1.14
N GLY A 12 5.16 -15.45 1.33
CA GLY A 12 4.08 -15.30 2.30
C GLY A 12 4.22 -13.99 3.07
N LYS A 13 3.08 -13.39 3.42
CA LYS A 13 3.02 -12.09 4.11
C LYS A 13 1.97 -12.11 5.21
N GLY A 14 2.23 -11.33 6.25
CA GLY A 14 1.32 -11.20 7.39
C GLY A 14 1.15 -12.52 8.12
N SER A 15 -0.04 -12.71 8.70
CA SER A 15 -0.34 -13.91 9.50
C SER A 15 -0.56 -15.16 8.65
N SER A 16 -0.86 -15.03 7.35
CA SER A 16 -1.10 -16.18 6.46
C SER A 16 0.05 -17.20 6.42
N ALA A 17 1.29 -16.75 6.66
CA ALA A 17 2.48 -17.60 6.75
C ALA A 17 2.46 -18.58 7.94
N GLY A 18 1.63 -18.34 8.96
CA GLY A 18 1.45 -19.26 10.10
C GLY A 18 0.56 -20.47 9.80
N SER A 19 -0.05 -20.54 8.62
CA SER A 19 -0.95 -21.64 8.26
C SER A 19 -0.24 -22.77 7.52
N LEU A 20 -0.19 -23.95 8.15
CA LEU A 20 0.32 -25.16 7.51
C LEU A 20 -0.49 -25.53 6.26
N VAL A 21 -1.81 -25.28 6.28
CA VAL A 21 -2.67 -25.50 5.12
C VAL A 21 -2.27 -24.57 3.97
N SER A 22 -1.99 -23.29 4.24
CA SER A 22 -1.52 -22.35 3.23
C SER A 22 -0.18 -22.77 2.62
N TYR A 23 0.73 -23.29 3.44
CA TYR A 23 2.00 -23.84 2.99
C TYR A 23 1.81 -25.07 2.08
N LEU A 24 1.01 -26.05 2.52
CA LEU A 24 0.73 -27.28 1.77
C LEU A 24 0.02 -27.01 0.43
N LEU A 25 -0.85 -25.99 0.39
CA LEU A 25 -1.55 -25.55 -0.83
C LEU A 25 -0.69 -24.62 -1.70
N ASN A 26 0.57 -24.37 -1.34
CA ASN A 26 1.51 -23.52 -2.07
C ASN A 26 1.03 -22.05 -2.21
N ILE A 27 0.19 -21.61 -1.27
CA ILE A 27 -0.22 -20.20 -1.09
C ILE A 27 0.95 -19.44 -0.45
N THR A 28 1.60 -20.04 0.54
CA THR A 28 2.85 -19.58 1.15
C THR A 28 3.96 -20.60 0.89
N GLU A 29 5.21 -20.16 0.98
CA GLU A 29 6.42 -20.98 0.81
C GLU A 29 7.24 -21.08 2.11
N VAL A 30 6.82 -20.37 3.16
CA VAL A 30 7.40 -20.47 4.50
C VAL A 30 6.77 -21.66 5.24
N ASP A 31 7.60 -22.59 5.70
CA ASP A 31 7.20 -23.71 6.56
C ASP A 31 6.92 -23.21 7.98
N PRO A 32 5.64 -23.18 8.43
CA PRO A 32 5.29 -22.66 9.74
C PRO A 32 5.80 -23.54 10.88
N LEU A 33 5.96 -24.85 10.69
CA LEU A 33 6.43 -25.75 11.75
C LEU A 33 7.93 -25.53 12.01
N LYS A 34 8.72 -25.39 10.93
CA LYS A 34 10.16 -25.12 11.02
C LYS A 34 10.46 -23.83 11.81
N TYR A 35 9.66 -22.79 11.58
CA TYR A 35 9.85 -21.47 12.21
C TYR A 35 8.94 -21.22 13.41
N GLN A 36 8.20 -22.24 13.88
CA GLN A 36 7.30 -22.15 15.03
C GLN A 36 6.29 -20.99 14.92
N LEU A 37 5.74 -20.81 13.72
CA LEU A 37 4.72 -19.81 13.44
C LEU A 37 3.34 -20.31 13.89
N PHE A 38 2.61 -19.46 14.61
CA PHE A 38 1.30 -19.80 15.18
C PHE A 38 0.16 -19.64 14.17
N PHE A 39 -0.67 -20.67 14.04
CA PHE A 39 -1.87 -20.64 13.20
C PHE A 39 -2.93 -19.70 13.76
N GLU A 40 -3.05 -19.60 15.07
CA GLU A 40 -4.06 -18.82 15.79
C GLU A 40 -3.92 -17.31 15.53
N ARG A 41 -2.72 -16.87 15.12
CA ARG A 41 -2.50 -15.49 14.67
C ARG A 41 -3.15 -15.22 13.31
N PHE A 42 -3.31 -16.24 12.48
CA PHE A 42 -3.98 -16.15 11.19
C PHE A 42 -5.49 -16.26 11.34
N LEU A 43 -5.95 -17.30 12.03
CA LEU A 43 -7.36 -17.55 12.25
C LEU A 43 -7.57 -17.91 13.72
N ASN A 44 -8.22 -17.02 14.45
CA ASN A 44 -8.54 -17.23 15.86
C ASN A 44 -10.02 -17.64 15.98
N PRO A 45 -10.34 -18.81 16.57
CA PRO A 45 -11.73 -19.24 16.76
C PRO A 45 -12.56 -18.29 17.64
N GLU A 46 -11.93 -17.49 18.50
CA GLU A 46 -12.61 -16.49 19.34
C GLU A 46 -12.90 -15.17 18.58
N ARG A 47 -12.39 -15.01 17.36
CA ARG A 47 -12.54 -13.81 16.54
C ARG A 47 -13.30 -14.13 15.25
N ILE A 48 -14.50 -13.57 15.11
CA ILE A 48 -15.38 -13.78 13.94
C ILE A 48 -14.99 -12.84 12.79
N ASP A 49 -13.69 -12.66 12.53
CA ASP A 49 -13.22 -11.85 11.41
C ASP A 49 -12.76 -12.77 10.27
N LEU A 50 -13.11 -12.40 9.04
CA LEU A 50 -12.62 -13.10 7.86
C LEU A 50 -11.08 -12.98 7.79
N PRO A 51 -10.36 -14.09 7.54
CA PRO A 51 -8.91 -14.05 7.41
C PRO A 51 -8.50 -13.26 6.16
N ASP A 52 -7.51 -12.39 6.30
CA ASP A 52 -6.95 -11.59 5.21
C ASP A 52 -5.68 -12.25 4.67
N ILE A 53 -5.62 -12.52 3.36
CA ILE A 53 -4.44 -13.08 2.70
C ILE A 53 -3.91 -12.05 1.70
N ASP A 54 -2.82 -11.39 2.10
CA ASP A 54 -2.07 -10.48 1.24
C ASP A 54 -1.03 -11.27 0.43
N ILE A 55 -0.98 -11.06 -0.88
CA ILE A 55 -0.02 -11.75 -1.75
C ILE A 55 0.81 -10.73 -2.52
N ASP A 56 2.13 -10.84 -2.39
CA ASP A 56 3.09 -10.06 -3.17
C ASP A 56 3.36 -10.75 -4.52
N PHE A 57 3.25 -10.00 -5.61
CA PHE A 57 3.61 -10.44 -6.95
C PHE A 57 4.75 -9.60 -7.50
N GLY A 58 5.56 -10.15 -8.39
CA GLY A 58 6.52 -9.36 -9.16
C GLY A 58 5.79 -8.22 -9.89
N GLN A 59 6.24 -6.97 -9.68
CA GLN A 59 5.60 -5.76 -10.18
C GLN A 59 5.24 -5.84 -11.68
N LEU A 60 6.11 -6.41 -12.52
CA LEU A 60 5.88 -6.52 -13.98
C LEU A 60 4.79 -7.53 -14.38
N GLY A 61 4.55 -8.56 -13.55
CA GLY A 61 3.55 -9.59 -13.81
C GLY A 61 2.20 -9.32 -13.15
N ARG A 62 2.14 -8.34 -12.25
CA ARG A 62 0.98 -8.02 -11.42
C ARG A 62 -0.31 -7.77 -12.22
N GLU A 63 -0.24 -6.98 -13.27
CA GLU A 63 -1.41 -6.66 -14.11
C GLU A 63 -2.01 -7.90 -14.80
N LYS A 64 -1.19 -8.90 -15.13
CA LYS A 64 -1.68 -10.18 -15.66
C LYS A 64 -2.48 -10.96 -14.62
N VAL A 65 -2.09 -10.89 -13.34
CA VAL A 65 -2.83 -11.52 -12.24
C VAL A 65 -4.17 -10.81 -12.02
N ILE A 66 -4.18 -9.49 -12.02
CA ILE A 66 -5.40 -8.66 -11.92
C ILE A 66 -6.34 -9.02 -13.08
N SER A 67 -5.84 -9.02 -14.30
CA SER A 67 -6.61 -9.36 -15.51
C SER A 67 -7.20 -10.78 -15.43
N TYR A 68 -6.45 -11.75 -14.88
CA TYR A 68 -6.94 -13.10 -14.65
C TYR A 68 -8.09 -13.14 -13.64
N ILE A 69 -8.01 -12.37 -12.54
CA ILE A 69 -9.07 -12.28 -11.53
C ILE A 69 -10.34 -11.70 -12.17
N PHE A 70 -10.23 -10.58 -12.89
CA PHE A 70 -11.35 -9.99 -13.64
C PHE A 70 -11.99 -10.97 -14.62
N LYS A 71 -11.17 -11.68 -15.41
CA LYS A 71 -11.66 -12.69 -16.36
C LYS A 71 -12.34 -13.88 -15.66
N LYS A 72 -11.82 -14.31 -14.51
CA LYS A 72 -12.30 -15.49 -13.78
C LYS A 72 -13.63 -15.25 -13.08
N PHE A 73 -13.79 -14.11 -12.42
CA PHE A 73 -14.96 -13.81 -11.58
C PHE A 73 -15.97 -12.87 -12.25
N GLY A 74 -15.58 -12.21 -13.34
CA GLY A 74 -16.43 -11.31 -14.13
C GLY A 74 -16.22 -9.84 -13.81
N ASN A 75 -16.24 -9.01 -14.87
CA ASN A 75 -15.97 -7.56 -14.77
C ASN A 75 -17.01 -6.78 -13.95
N ASN A 76 -18.20 -7.34 -13.72
CA ASN A 76 -19.23 -6.75 -12.88
C ASN A 76 -19.19 -7.24 -11.42
N ARG A 77 -18.29 -8.17 -11.07
CA ARG A 77 -18.16 -8.76 -9.72
C ARG A 77 -16.81 -8.49 -9.06
N VAL A 78 -15.87 -7.92 -9.82
CA VAL A 78 -14.53 -7.57 -9.35
C VAL A 78 -14.32 -6.09 -9.58
N THR A 79 -13.75 -5.41 -8.60
CA THR A 79 -13.33 -4.02 -8.74
C THR A 79 -12.17 -3.69 -7.80
N HIS A 80 -11.47 -2.62 -8.09
CA HIS A 80 -10.54 -2.02 -7.15
C HIS A 80 -11.30 -1.24 -6.07
N VAL A 81 -10.69 -1.17 -4.90
CA VAL A 81 -11.18 -0.34 -3.79
C VAL A 81 -10.68 1.09 -3.94
N SER A 82 -11.45 2.07 -3.49
CA SER A 82 -10.97 3.46 -3.47
C SER A 82 -10.13 3.76 -2.23
N THR A 83 -9.41 4.86 -2.28
CA THR A 83 -8.69 5.44 -1.15
C THR A 83 -8.88 6.95 -1.20
N THR A 84 -9.46 7.50 -0.15
CA THR A 84 -9.61 8.94 0.03
C THR A 84 -8.33 9.48 0.61
N SER A 85 -7.64 10.28 -0.20
CA SER A 85 -6.56 11.12 0.31
C SER A 85 -7.16 12.28 1.09
N THR A 86 -6.64 12.51 2.30
CA THR A 86 -7.00 13.68 3.10
C THR A 86 -5.95 14.78 2.95
N TYR A 87 -6.31 16.00 3.35
CA TYR A 87 -5.38 17.12 3.40
C TYR A 87 -4.30 16.91 4.48
N ALA A 88 -3.11 16.48 4.05
CA ALA A 88 -1.89 16.58 4.85
C ALA A 88 -1.46 18.05 5.02
N ALA A 89 -0.66 18.35 6.05
CA ALA A 89 -0.27 19.71 6.42
C ALA A 89 0.30 20.52 5.23
N ARG A 90 1.21 19.91 4.47
CA ARG A 90 1.82 20.54 3.28
C ARG A 90 0.81 20.83 2.18
N SER A 91 -0.11 19.90 1.91
CA SER A 91 -1.14 20.10 0.89
C SER A 91 -2.19 21.12 1.31
N ALA A 92 -2.58 21.12 2.59
CA ALA A 92 -3.52 22.10 3.14
C ALA A 92 -2.99 23.52 2.94
N ILE A 93 -1.74 23.77 3.37
CA ILE A 93 -1.09 25.08 3.21
C ILE A 93 -1.01 25.50 1.74
N ARG A 94 -0.57 24.59 0.84
CA ARG A 94 -0.44 24.91 -0.58
C ARG A 94 -1.77 25.29 -1.23
N ASP A 95 -2.82 24.52 -0.98
CA ASP A 95 -4.12 24.76 -1.60
C ASP A 95 -4.82 25.98 -1.00
N THR A 96 -4.75 26.17 0.32
CA THR A 96 -5.25 27.40 0.97
C THR A 96 -4.50 28.62 0.46
N GLY A 97 -3.17 28.58 0.38
CA GLY A 97 -2.38 29.70 -0.13
C GLY A 97 -2.70 30.01 -1.60
N ARG A 98 -2.90 28.99 -2.44
CA ARG A 98 -3.35 29.20 -3.82
C ARG A 98 -4.72 29.91 -3.87
N ALA A 99 -5.66 29.49 -3.02
CA ALA A 99 -6.99 30.12 -2.95
C ALA A 99 -6.94 31.57 -2.45
N LEU A 100 -5.99 31.90 -1.56
CA LEU A 100 -5.75 33.25 -1.05
C LEU A 100 -4.88 34.12 -1.99
N GLY A 101 -4.45 33.60 -3.15
CA GLY A 101 -3.69 34.36 -4.14
C GLY A 101 -2.18 34.43 -3.91
N PHE A 102 -1.61 33.61 -3.01
CA PHE A 102 -0.15 33.53 -2.84
C PHE A 102 0.53 32.99 -4.11
N LEU A 103 1.73 33.47 -4.39
CA LEU A 103 2.52 32.91 -5.48
C LEU A 103 2.98 31.48 -5.14
N PRO A 104 2.98 30.54 -6.11
CA PRO A 104 3.35 29.15 -5.86
C PRO A 104 4.72 28.95 -5.19
N ARG A 105 5.69 29.81 -5.51
CA ARG A 105 7.03 29.76 -4.91
C ARG A 105 7.03 30.16 -3.44
N GLU A 106 6.23 31.15 -3.06
CA GLU A 106 6.14 31.65 -1.68
C GLU A 106 5.47 30.61 -0.80
N ILE A 107 4.30 30.11 -1.22
CA ILE A 107 3.57 29.13 -0.43
C ILE A 107 4.32 27.80 -0.31
N ASN A 108 5.09 27.42 -1.33
CA ASN A 108 5.88 26.20 -1.26
C ASN A 108 7.00 26.30 -0.21
N LYS A 109 7.61 27.48 -0.02
CA LYS A 109 8.60 27.68 1.06
C LYS A 109 7.97 27.44 2.43
N ILE A 110 6.79 28.02 2.69
CA ILE A 110 6.06 27.83 3.95
C ILE A 110 5.66 26.36 4.13
N ALA A 111 5.12 25.73 3.09
CA ALA A 111 4.72 24.32 3.15
C ALA A 111 5.92 23.38 3.42
N GLN A 112 7.12 23.69 2.93
CA GLN A 112 8.31 22.88 3.17
C GLN A 112 8.79 22.90 4.62
N LEU A 113 8.42 23.93 5.40
CA LEU A 113 8.70 24.00 6.84
C LEU A 113 7.84 22.99 7.64
N MET A 114 6.73 22.52 7.07
CA MET A 114 5.91 21.50 7.73
C MET A 114 6.53 20.10 7.58
N PRO A 115 6.29 19.19 8.53
CA PRO A 115 6.68 17.78 8.42
C PRO A 115 6.19 17.12 7.12
N ILE A 116 6.96 16.15 6.61
CA ILE A 116 6.59 15.36 5.42
C ILE A 116 5.39 14.47 5.74
N PHE A 117 5.44 13.79 6.89
CA PHE A 117 4.36 12.95 7.40
C PHE A 117 3.59 13.76 8.44
N SER A 118 2.27 13.87 8.26
CA SER A 118 1.42 14.66 9.14
C SER A 118 0.08 13.96 9.37
N SER A 119 -0.36 13.95 10.62
CA SER A 119 -1.75 13.64 11.01
C SER A 119 -2.53 14.95 11.25
N PRO A 120 -3.87 14.89 11.38
CA PRO A 120 -4.66 16.06 11.72
C PRO A 120 -4.15 16.76 12.99
N GLY A 121 -4.06 18.09 12.97
CA GLY A 121 -3.56 18.91 14.08
C GLY A 121 -2.06 19.24 14.00
N VAL A 122 -1.32 18.69 13.03
CA VAL A 122 0.13 18.93 12.89
C VAL A 122 0.41 20.39 12.55
N ILE A 123 -0.39 21.07 11.74
CA ILE A 123 -0.17 22.50 11.44
C ILE A 123 -0.16 23.32 12.74
N LYS A 124 -1.15 23.12 13.62
CA LYS A 124 -1.23 23.81 14.91
C LYS A 124 -0.04 23.49 15.83
N ALA A 125 0.40 22.24 15.85
CA ALA A 125 1.56 21.83 16.64
C ALA A 125 2.85 22.45 16.09
N SER A 126 3.04 22.44 14.77
CA SER A 126 4.22 22.97 14.09
C SER A 126 4.37 24.47 14.28
N LEU A 127 3.28 25.25 14.16
CA LEU A 127 3.29 26.70 14.42
C LEU A 127 3.74 27.04 15.85
N LYS A 128 3.46 26.16 16.81
CA LYS A 128 3.86 26.32 18.22
C LYS A 128 5.25 25.79 18.55
N LYS A 129 5.79 24.82 17.81
CA LYS A 129 7.02 24.10 18.19
C LYS A 129 8.22 24.41 17.30
N LEU A 130 8.01 24.79 16.05
CA LEU A 130 9.10 24.98 15.09
C LEU A 130 9.55 26.45 15.08
N PRO A 131 10.82 26.75 15.46
CA PRO A 131 11.32 28.12 15.53
C PRO A 131 11.20 28.89 14.23
N GLU A 132 11.40 28.22 13.09
CA GLU A 132 11.27 28.81 11.75
C GLU A 132 9.84 29.30 11.45
N LEU A 133 8.82 28.62 11.98
CA LEU A 133 7.43 29.01 11.83
C LEU A 133 7.04 30.08 12.84
N GLN A 134 7.55 30.01 14.08
CA GLN A 134 7.33 31.04 15.11
C GLN A 134 7.86 32.42 14.71
N LYS A 135 8.91 32.48 13.87
CA LYS A 135 9.46 33.73 13.35
C LYS A 135 8.58 34.40 12.29
N LEU A 136 7.61 33.69 11.72
CA LEU A 136 6.68 34.28 10.75
C LEU A 136 5.65 35.15 11.49
N PRO A 137 5.15 36.24 10.86
CA PRO A 137 4.10 37.06 11.45
C PRO A 137 2.74 36.34 11.35
N GLN A 138 2.55 35.28 12.15
CA GLN A 138 1.38 34.39 12.11
C GLN A 138 0.06 35.12 12.39
N ASP A 139 0.09 36.22 13.15
CA ASP A 139 -1.09 37.00 13.51
C ASP A 139 -1.40 38.15 12.52
N GLN A 140 -0.62 38.29 11.45
CA GLN A 140 -0.81 39.32 10.43
C GLN A 140 -1.29 38.71 9.11
N GLU A 141 -2.10 39.48 8.37
CA GLU A 141 -2.49 39.08 7.02
C GLU A 141 -1.31 39.19 6.06
N PRO A 142 -1.20 38.28 5.06
CA PRO A 142 -2.16 37.21 4.73
C PRO A 142 -1.93 35.86 5.47
N LEU A 143 -0.92 35.77 6.35
CA LEU A 143 -0.54 34.50 7.00
C LEU A 143 -1.53 34.03 8.07
N LYS A 144 -2.18 34.96 8.76
CA LYS A 144 -3.24 34.66 9.73
C LYS A 144 -4.37 33.87 9.09
N SER A 145 -4.92 34.38 7.99
CA SER A 145 -5.95 33.69 7.21
C SER A 145 -5.45 32.36 6.64
N LEU A 146 -4.22 32.35 6.10
CA LEU A 146 -3.60 31.14 5.58
C LEU A 146 -3.58 30.00 6.62
N PHE A 147 -3.05 30.26 7.82
CA PHE A 147 -2.92 29.22 8.83
C PHE A 147 -4.27 28.81 9.41
N SER A 148 -5.18 29.76 9.65
CA SER A 148 -6.54 29.48 10.14
C SER A 148 -7.32 28.56 9.20
N PHE A 149 -7.34 28.88 7.90
CA PHE A 149 -8.04 28.06 6.91
C PHE A 149 -7.33 26.73 6.67
N ALA A 150 -5.99 26.70 6.60
CA ALA A 150 -5.24 25.46 6.43
C ALA A 150 -5.48 24.48 7.60
N GLN A 151 -5.55 24.98 8.84
CA GLN A 151 -5.90 24.16 10.02
C GLN A 151 -7.32 23.62 9.95
N THR A 152 -8.26 24.35 9.35
CA THR A 152 -9.66 23.94 9.23
C THR A 152 -9.84 22.79 8.25
N ILE A 153 -9.08 22.83 7.14
CA ILE A 153 -9.16 21.78 6.10
C ILE A 153 -8.22 20.61 6.35
N GLU A 154 -7.25 20.74 7.27
CA GLU A 154 -6.32 19.65 7.63
C GLU A 154 -7.10 18.39 8.04
N GLY A 155 -6.75 17.25 7.44
CA GLY A 155 -7.42 15.97 7.68
C GLY A 155 -8.77 15.79 7.00
N LYS A 156 -9.30 16.81 6.29
CA LYS A 156 -10.53 16.65 5.50
C LYS A 156 -10.27 15.86 4.21
N PRO A 157 -11.26 15.10 3.70
CA PRO A 157 -11.20 14.47 2.37
C PRO A 157 -10.82 15.46 1.26
N ARG A 158 -9.94 15.05 0.35
CA ARG A 158 -9.45 15.88 -0.76
C ARG A 158 -9.69 15.25 -2.13
N HIS A 159 -9.18 14.03 -2.34
CA HIS A 159 -9.37 13.30 -3.60
C HIS A 159 -9.68 11.84 -3.34
N LEU A 160 -10.62 11.30 -4.10
CA LEU A 160 -10.78 9.86 -4.26
C LEU A 160 -9.73 9.36 -5.26
N SER A 161 -9.04 8.29 -4.92
CA SER A 161 -8.04 7.63 -5.77
C SER A 161 -8.26 6.13 -5.76
N VAL A 162 -7.72 5.43 -6.75
CA VAL A 162 -7.77 3.96 -6.79
C VAL A 162 -6.73 3.42 -5.83
N HIS A 163 -7.13 2.52 -4.93
CA HIS A 163 -6.20 1.86 -4.04
C HIS A 163 -5.23 1.01 -4.87
N ALA A 164 -3.94 1.19 -4.65
CA ALA A 164 -2.92 0.56 -5.47
C ALA A 164 -3.05 -0.96 -5.51
N SER A 165 -3.33 -1.62 -4.38
CA SER A 165 -3.33 -3.10 -4.24
C SER A 165 -4.66 -3.79 -3.93
N SER A 166 -5.55 -3.18 -3.15
CA SER A 166 -6.79 -3.79 -2.67
C SER A 166 -7.83 -3.93 -3.78
N MET A 167 -8.40 -5.12 -3.85
CA MET A 167 -9.50 -5.50 -4.74
C MET A 167 -10.59 -6.19 -3.95
N ILE A 168 -11.82 -6.08 -4.43
CA ILE A 168 -12.95 -6.84 -3.91
C ILE A 168 -13.50 -7.80 -4.96
N ILE A 169 -13.99 -8.93 -4.48
CA ILE A 169 -14.65 -9.96 -5.27
C ILE A 169 -16.00 -10.24 -4.60
N SER A 170 -17.07 -10.15 -5.38
CA SER A 170 -18.44 -10.39 -4.94
C SER A 170 -19.03 -11.65 -5.57
N ASP A 171 -19.94 -12.31 -4.86
CA ASP A 171 -20.71 -13.46 -5.36
C ASP A 171 -21.80 -13.03 -6.37
N ARG A 172 -22.25 -11.77 -6.28
CA ARG A 172 -23.27 -11.12 -7.12
C ARG A 172 -22.75 -9.81 -7.74
N PRO A 173 -23.47 -9.17 -8.69
CA PRO A 173 -23.04 -7.91 -9.28
C PRO A 173 -22.72 -6.84 -8.21
N LEU A 174 -21.58 -6.16 -8.37
CA LEU A 174 -21.09 -5.17 -7.40
C LEU A 174 -22.07 -4.00 -7.20
N SER A 175 -22.82 -3.64 -8.24
CA SER A 175 -23.86 -2.60 -8.18
C SER A 175 -25.01 -2.92 -7.21
N GLU A 176 -25.16 -4.18 -6.79
CA GLU A 176 -26.17 -4.60 -5.81
C GLU A 176 -25.67 -4.54 -4.36
N VAL A 177 -24.34 -4.45 -4.15
CA VAL A 177 -23.72 -4.60 -2.82
C VAL A 177 -22.86 -3.40 -2.40
N ALA A 178 -22.42 -2.56 -3.34
CA ALA A 178 -21.64 -1.38 -3.05
C ALA A 178 -21.89 -0.25 -4.07
N PRO A 179 -21.84 1.02 -3.63
CA PRO A 179 -21.80 2.16 -4.55
C PRO A 179 -20.48 2.14 -5.35
N LEU A 180 -20.61 2.42 -6.65
CA LEU A 180 -19.52 2.40 -7.61
C LEU A 180 -19.32 3.79 -8.22
N GLU A 181 -18.08 4.09 -8.61
CA GLU A 181 -17.71 5.31 -9.32
C GLU A 181 -16.87 4.96 -10.55
N ILE A 182 -17.00 5.76 -11.60
CA ILE A 182 -16.15 5.70 -12.78
C ILE A 182 -15.06 6.74 -12.62
N THR A 183 -13.81 6.29 -12.53
CA THR A 183 -12.67 7.21 -12.40
C THR A 183 -12.42 7.99 -13.69
N ASN A 184 -11.57 9.02 -13.62
CA ASN A 184 -11.10 9.76 -14.80
C ASN A 184 -10.42 8.87 -15.86
N ARG A 185 -9.96 7.67 -15.47
CA ARG A 185 -9.38 6.66 -16.37
C ARG A 185 -10.40 5.66 -16.92
N ARG A 186 -11.70 5.88 -16.66
CA ARG A 186 -12.82 5.00 -17.00
C ARG A 186 -12.77 3.62 -16.33
N GLU A 187 -12.12 3.52 -15.18
CA GLU A 187 -12.14 2.33 -14.35
C GLU A 187 -13.35 2.39 -13.41
N ILE A 188 -14.05 1.28 -13.22
CA ILE A 188 -15.09 1.18 -12.20
C ILE A 188 -14.40 0.83 -10.88
N VAL A 189 -14.64 1.60 -9.83
CA VAL A 189 -14.10 1.41 -8.47
C VAL A 189 -15.21 1.49 -7.43
N SER A 190 -15.03 0.85 -6.28
CA SER A 190 -15.94 1.06 -5.14
C SER A 190 -15.74 2.44 -4.54
N GLN A 191 -16.84 3.16 -4.24
CA GLN A 191 -16.78 4.44 -3.50
C GLN A 191 -16.43 4.23 -2.01
N TYR A 192 -16.56 3.00 -1.51
CA TYR A 192 -16.13 2.66 -0.16
C TYR A 192 -14.64 2.36 -0.12
N GLU A 193 -14.04 2.72 1.01
CA GLU A 193 -12.63 2.46 1.28
C GLU A 193 -12.38 1.06 1.82
N LYS A 194 -11.09 0.72 1.96
CA LYS A 194 -10.61 -0.58 2.43
C LYS A 194 -11.25 -1.04 3.75
N GLU A 195 -11.45 -0.14 4.71
CA GLU A 195 -12.02 -0.52 6.01
C GLU A 195 -13.54 -0.70 5.94
N SER A 196 -14.26 0.23 5.31
CA SER A 196 -15.73 0.15 5.16
C SER A 196 -16.20 -1.07 4.38
N ILE A 197 -15.37 -1.58 3.46
CA ILE A 197 -15.68 -2.78 2.68
C ILE A 197 -15.71 -4.05 3.54
N LYS A 198 -14.89 -4.12 4.59
CA LYS A 198 -14.87 -5.29 5.49
C LYS A 198 -16.22 -5.46 6.19
N ASP A 199 -16.83 -4.34 6.57
CA ASP A 199 -18.13 -4.32 7.25
C ASP A 199 -19.28 -4.83 6.37
N LEU A 200 -19.11 -4.80 5.04
CA LEU A 200 -20.07 -5.36 4.08
C LEU A 200 -19.95 -6.88 3.91
N GLY A 201 -18.96 -7.52 4.54
CA GLY A 201 -18.69 -8.95 4.39
C GLY A 201 -18.19 -9.34 3.00
N LEU A 202 -17.71 -8.39 2.20
CA LEU A 202 -17.17 -8.66 0.88
C LEU A 202 -15.76 -9.25 0.97
N LEU A 203 -15.45 -10.20 0.08
CA LEU A 203 -14.11 -10.76 -0.01
C LEU A 203 -13.16 -9.69 -0.53
N LYS A 204 -12.20 -9.28 0.30
CA LYS A 204 -11.11 -8.39 -0.06
C LYS A 204 -9.82 -9.19 -0.27
N MET A 205 -9.05 -8.83 -1.29
CA MET A 205 -7.72 -9.36 -1.55
C MET A 205 -6.75 -8.23 -1.91
N ASP A 206 -5.58 -8.20 -1.28
CA ASP A 206 -4.53 -7.24 -1.66
C ASP A 206 -3.55 -7.91 -2.64
N ILE A 207 -3.52 -7.40 -3.88
CA ILE A 207 -2.61 -7.83 -4.94
C ILE A 207 -1.46 -6.82 -5.00
N LEU A 208 -0.36 -7.10 -4.31
CA LEU A 208 0.77 -6.17 -4.17
C LEU A 208 1.81 -6.34 -5.29
N GLY A 209 2.47 -5.24 -5.64
CA GLY A 209 3.57 -5.23 -6.61
C GLY A 209 4.92 -5.06 -5.92
N SER A 210 5.71 -6.12 -5.84
CA SER A 210 7.05 -6.10 -5.27
C SER A 210 8.12 -5.87 -6.33
N ARG A 211 8.90 -4.80 -6.12
CA ARG A 211 10.11 -4.51 -6.90
C ARG A 211 11.18 -5.55 -6.64
N SER A 212 11.38 -5.93 -5.38
CA SER A 212 12.39 -6.92 -4.98
C SER A 212 12.17 -8.25 -5.68
N LEU A 213 10.92 -8.74 -5.78
CA LEU A 213 10.62 -9.97 -6.53
C LEU A 213 10.94 -9.85 -8.03
N THR A 214 10.76 -8.65 -8.61
CA THR A 214 11.10 -8.39 -10.01
C THR A 214 12.62 -8.38 -10.20
N VAL A 215 13.36 -7.74 -9.28
CA VAL A 215 14.82 -7.69 -9.31
C VAL A 215 15.38 -9.10 -9.21
N ILE A 216 14.94 -9.89 -8.21
CA ILE A 216 15.35 -11.29 -8.04
C ILE A 216 15.10 -12.09 -9.32
N LYS A 217 13.92 -11.96 -9.92
CA LYS A 217 13.60 -12.66 -11.17
C LYS A 217 14.57 -12.31 -12.29
N LYS A 218 14.81 -11.01 -12.52
CA LYS A 218 15.74 -10.55 -13.55
C LYS A 218 17.17 -11.03 -13.28
N THR A 219 17.59 -11.04 -12.02
CA THR A 219 18.90 -11.58 -11.63
C THR A 219 19.00 -13.07 -11.96
N LEU A 220 17.95 -13.86 -11.70
CA LEU A 220 17.93 -15.28 -12.07
C LEU A 220 17.96 -15.46 -13.60
N GLU A 221 17.18 -14.67 -14.36
CA GLU A 221 17.19 -14.71 -15.83
C GLU A 221 18.59 -14.40 -16.40
N MET A 222 19.31 -13.42 -15.84
CA MET A 222 20.69 -13.09 -16.24
C MET A 222 21.69 -14.19 -15.87
N LEU A 223 21.52 -14.85 -14.71
CA LEU A 223 22.37 -15.97 -14.31
C LEU A 223 22.13 -17.21 -15.19
N GLU A 224 20.89 -17.45 -15.62
CA GLU A 224 20.55 -18.50 -16.56
C GLU A 224 21.25 -18.29 -17.93
N GLU A 225 21.38 -17.04 -18.40
CA GLU A 225 22.16 -16.70 -19.61
C GLU A 225 23.65 -17.07 -19.47
N GLU A 226 24.18 -17.06 -18.23
CA GLU A 226 25.54 -17.51 -17.89
C GLU A 226 25.61 -19.03 -17.57
N ASN A 227 24.54 -19.79 -17.82
CA ASN A 227 24.37 -21.21 -17.48
C ASN A 227 24.43 -21.50 -15.96
N ILE A 228 24.15 -20.51 -15.12
CA ILE A 228 24.10 -20.64 -13.66
C ILE A 228 22.63 -20.76 -13.24
N ASN A 229 22.20 -21.98 -12.91
CA ASN A 229 20.82 -22.26 -12.49
C ASN A 229 20.70 -22.26 -10.96
N ILE A 230 20.04 -21.25 -10.39
CA ILE A 230 19.82 -21.14 -8.94
C ILE A 230 18.36 -21.47 -8.58
N ASN A 231 18.18 -22.39 -7.63
CA ASN A 231 16.89 -22.64 -7.00
C ASN A 231 16.80 -21.90 -5.66
N LEU A 232 15.97 -20.85 -5.60
CA LEU A 232 15.79 -20.02 -4.41
C LEU A 232 15.38 -20.82 -3.17
N GLY A 233 14.54 -21.85 -3.33
CA GLY A 233 14.06 -22.68 -2.22
C GLY A 233 15.11 -23.61 -1.62
N LYS A 234 16.28 -23.74 -2.26
CA LYS A 234 17.41 -24.55 -1.81
C LYS A 234 18.59 -23.73 -1.30
N ILE A 235 18.48 -22.41 -1.26
CA ILE A 235 19.56 -21.55 -0.77
C ILE A 235 19.77 -21.81 0.74
N PRO A 236 21.01 -22.08 1.20
CA PRO A 236 21.31 -22.25 2.61
C PRO A 236 21.07 -20.95 3.37
N LEU A 237 20.46 -21.04 4.56
CA LEU A 237 20.10 -19.88 5.38
C LEU A 237 21.22 -19.41 6.30
N ASP A 238 22.35 -20.12 6.30
CA ASP A 238 23.53 -19.93 7.14
C ASP A 238 24.79 -19.54 6.33
N ASP A 239 24.62 -19.02 5.11
CA ASP A 239 25.73 -18.62 4.25
C ASP A 239 26.59 -17.50 4.87
N LYS A 240 27.84 -17.83 5.20
CA LYS A 240 28.78 -16.92 5.89
C LYS A 240 29.10 -15.67 5.08
N ALA A 241 29.18 -15.78 3.75
CA ALA A 241 29.50 -14.64 2.89
C ALA A 241 28.37 -13.60 2.93
N THR A 242 27.12 -14.05 2.86
CA THR A 242 25.91 -13.23 3.02
C THR A 242 25.92 -12.51 4.37
N PHE A 243 26.12 -13.23 5.49
CA PHE A 243 26.18 -12.59 6.81
C PHE A 243 27.34 -11.61 6.96
N SER A 244 28.51 -11.89 6.39
CA SER A 244 29.66 -10.97 6.42
C SER A 244 29.37 -9.66 5.69
N ALA A 245 28.66 -9.70 4.56
CA ALA A 245 28.24 -8.50 3.84
C ALA A 245 27.27 -7.66 4.67
N LEU A 246 26.27 -8.29 5.29
CA LEU A 246 25.31 -7.63 6.18
C LEU A 246 26.00 -6.98 7.40
N GLN A 247 26.92 -7.69 8.05
CA GLN A 247 27.70 -7.19 9.20
C GLN A 247 28.57 -5.98 8.83
N LYS A 248 29.02 -5.88 7.57
CA LYS A 248 29.77 -4.73 7.05
C LYS A 248 28.87 -3.55 6.64
N GLY A 249 27.56 -3.64 6.86
CA GLY A 249 26.59 -2.62 6.46
C GLY A 249 26.45 -2.49 4.95
N LYS A 250 26.83 -3.52 4.17
CA LYS A 250 26.68 -3.52 2.70
C LYS A 250 25.24 -3.91 2.32
N THR A 251 24.29 -3.11 2.77
CA THR A 251 22.84 -3.34 2.61
C THR A 251 22.21 -2.34 1.63
N LEU A 252 23.00 -1.76 0.73
CA LEU A 252 22.51 -0.88 -0.33
C LEU A 252 22.00 -1.76 -1.48
N GLY A 253 20.68 -1.85 -1.60
CA GLY A 253 19.95 -2.65 -2.59
C GLY A 253 18.48 -2.23 -2.68
#